data_AF-A0A494REJ1-F1
#
_entry.id   AF-A0A494REJ1-F1
#
_cell.length_a   1.000
_cell.length_b   1.000
_cell.length_c   1.000
_cell.angle_alpha   90.00
_cell.angle_beta   90.00
_cell.angle_gamma   90.00
#
_symmetry.space_group_name_H-M   'P 1'
#
loop_
_entity.id
_entity.type
_entity.pdbx_description
1 polymer ?
#
loop_
_entity_poly.entity_id
_entity_poly.type
_entity_poly.pdbx_seq_one_letter_code
_entity_poly.pdbx_strand_id
1 'polypeptide(L)'
;MSCALALAVALMLADPAVAEAAAQPPMDPAAPVSVAHEPLFADLAARSGALKAVVDGWIASGEADRAGFFAGAAFGAFKDQAADLARRDLQGHLALKERGTDNDLKCILRGISEDIPVKIAALEAAPDAAERKLALDELAYLLNDNVEVITSPPRPAA
;
A
#
# COMPACT_ATOMS: atom_id res chain seq x y z
N MET A 1 -45.99 32.09 1.93
CA MET A 1 -45.26 30.83 1.65
C MET A 1 -43.97 31.05 0.86
N SER A 2 -43.86 32.10 0.02
CA SER A 2 -42.69 32.35 -0.84
C SER A 2 -41.47 32.98 -0.13
N CYS A 3 -41.70 33.72 0.97
CA CYS A 3 -40.61 34.38 1.71
C CYS A 3 -39.73 33.40 2.52
N ALA A 4 -40.29 32.27 2.96
CA ALA A 4 -39.55 31.26 3.73
C ALA A 4 -38.52 30.51 2.87
N LEU A 5 -38.84 30.28 1.59
CA LEU A 5 -37.94 29.66 0.62
C LEU A 5 -36.78 30.58 0.24
N ALA A 6 -37.05 31.88 0.08
CA ALA A 6 -36.00 32.87 -0.21
C ALA A 6 -35.01 33.02 0.96
N LEU A 7 -35.49 32.97 2.21
CA LEU A 7 -34.64 33.06 3.40
C LEU A 7 -33.76 31.80 3.58
N ALA A 8 -34.30 30.61 3.30
CA ALA A 8 -33.56 29.36 3.40
C ALA A 8 -32.43 29.25 2.38
N VAL A 9 -32.65 29.73 1.15
CA VAL A 9 -31.60 29.80 0.11
C VAL A 9 -30.50 30.81 0.47
N ALA A 10 -30.88 31.96 1.03
CA ALA A 10 -29.92 32.97 1.48
C ALA A 10 -29.05 32.48 2.66
N LEU A 11 -29.63 31.69 3.57
CA LEU A 11 -28.91 31.09 4.70
C LEU A 11 -27.94 29.99 4.25
N MET A 12 -28.30 29.18 3.25
CA MET A 12 -27.41 28.16 2.67
C MET A 12 -26.23 28.78 1.90
N LEU A 13 -26.42 29.95 1.25
CA LEU A 13 -25.36 30.67 0.54
C LEU A 13 -24.41 31.45 1.46
N ALA A 14 -24.84 31.72 2.71
CA ALA A 14 -24.02 32.36 3.73
C ALA A 14 -23.23 31.34 4.57
N ASP A 15 -23.45 30.04 4.35
CA ASP A 15 -22.74 28.98 5.05
C ASP A 15 -21.30 28.90 4.52
N PRO A 16 -20.28 29.15 5.36
CA PRO A 16 -18.88 29.06 4.95
C PRO A 16 -18.52 27.66 4.44
N ALA A 17 -19.22 26.61 4.89
CA ALA A 17 -19.02 25.25 4.39
C ALA A 17 -19.51 25.08 2.93
N VAL A 18 -20.53 25.82 2.50
CA VAL A 18 -21.00 25.83 1.11
C VAL A 18 -20.03 26.60 0.21
N ALA A 19 -19.45 27.69 0.72
CA ALA A 19 -18.40 28.44 0.02
C ALA A 19 -17.10 27.63 -0.14
N GLU A 20 -16.70 26.86 0.89
CA GLU A 20 -15.54 25.95 0.82
C GLU A 20 -15.79 24.76 -0.12
N ALA A 21 -17.00 24.18 -0.11
CA ALA A 21 -17.37 23.11 -1.03
C ALA A 21 -17.41 23.60 -2.50
N ALA A 22 -17.87 24.83 -2.74
CA ALA A 22 -17.88 25.43 -4.07
C ALA A 22 -16.48 25.87 -4.57
N ALA A 23 -15.52 26.04 -3.67
CA ALA A 23 -14.13 26.36 -4.00
C ALA A 23 -13.30 25.12 -4.39
N GLN A 24 -13.86 23.90 -4.26
CA GLN A 24 -13.18 22.71 -4.74
C GLN A 24 -13.11 22.76 -6.28
N PRO A 25 -11.90 22.67 -6.87
CA PRO A 25 -11.77 22.59 -8.31
C PRO A 25 -12.60 21.40 -8.81
N PRO A 26 -13.28 21.53 -9.96
CA PRO A 26 -14.07 20.43 -10.51
C PRO A 26 -13.18 19.20 -10.64
N MET A 27 -13.63 18.09 -10.05
CA MET A 27 -13.00 16.80 -10.28
C MET A 27 -12.92 16.56 -11.77
N ASP A 28 -11.72 16.33 -12.28
CA ASP A 28 -11.54 15.87 -13.65
C ASP A 28 -12.21 14.50 -13.77
N PRO A 29 -13.30 14.35 -14.54
CA PRO A 29 -13.98 13.07 -14.70
C PRO A 29 -13.09 12.03 -15.40
N ALA A 30 -11.95 12.43 -15.97
CA ALA A 30 -10.95 11.54 -16.55
C ALA A 30 -9.81 11.18 -15.57
N ALA A 31 -9.75 11.77 -14.36
CA ALA A 31 -8.75 11.39 -13.37
C ALA A 31 -8.99 9.95 -12.91
N PRO A 32 -7.95 9.09 -12.87
CA PRO A 32 -8.14 7.73 -12.37
C PRO A 32 -8.57 7.78 -10.90
N VAL A 33 -9.52 6.92 -10.53
CA VAL A 33 -10.03 6.83 -9.16
C VAL A 33 -8.98 6.15 -8.27
N SER A 34 -8.66 6.77 -7.14
CA SER A 34 -7.75 6.16 -6.15
C SER A 34 -8.39 4.94 -5.50
N VAL A 35 -7.61 3.87 -5.38
CA VAL A 35 -8.02 2.64 -4.70
C VAL A 35 -7.67 2.65 -3.22
N ALA A 36 -6.95 3.67 -2.73
CA ALA A 36 -6.34 3.69 -1.40
C ALA A 36 -7.35 3.50 -0.25
N HIS A 37 -8.60 3.92 -0.46
CA HIS A 37 -9.68 3.80 0.51
C HIS A 37 -10.56 2.55 0.33
N GLU A 38 -10.33 1.78 -0.73
CA GLU A 38 -11.02 0.51 -0.95
C GLU A 38 -10.52 -0.52 0.09
N PRO A 39 -11.40 -1.28 0.77
CA PRO A 39 -11.03 -2.12 1.91
C PRO A 39 -9.88 -3.10 1.66
N LEU A 40 -9.85 -3.72 0.46
CA LEU A 40 -8.78 -4.65 0.08
C LEU A 40 -7.41 -3.96 0.03
N PHE A 41 -7.34 -2.81 -0.61
CA PHE A 41 -6.09 -2.10 -0.84
C PHE A 41 -5.60 -1.38 0.42
N ALA A 42 -6.52 -0.85 1.23
CA ALA A 42 -6.19 -0.33 2.55
C ALA A 42 -5.59 -1.42 3.46
N ASP A 43 -6.15 -2.64 3.45
CA ASP A 43 -5.60 -3.79 4.20
C ASP A 43 -4.22 -4.21 3.66
N LEU A 44 -4.00 -4.21 2.34
CA LEU A 44 -2.69 -4.46 1.73
C LEU A 44 -1.62 -3.47 2.20
N ALA A 45 -1.90 -2.16 2.09
CA ALA A 45 -0.98 -1.12 2.52
C ALA A 45 -0.67 -1.22 4.02
N ALA A 46 -1.68 -1.48 4.87
CA ALA A 46 -1.49 -1.65 6.30
C ALA A 46 -0.60 -2.85 6.64
N ARG A 47 -0.82 -4.00 5.99
CA ARG A 47 -0.01 -5.22 6.19
C ARG A 47 1.42 -5.04 5.72
N SER A 48 1.60 -4.43 4.54
CA SER A 48 2.93 -4.18 4.00
C SER A 48 3.72 -3.23 4.89
N GLY A 49 3.08 -2.16 5.38
CA GLY A 49 3.69 -1.25 6.36
C GLY A 49 4.07 -1.94 7.67
N ALA A 50 3.22 -2.83 8.19
CA ALA A 50 3.52 -3.60 9.40
C ALA A 50 4.71 -4.54 9.22
N LEU A 51 4.79 -5.25 8.08
CA LEU A 51 5.92 -6.12 7.76
C LEU A 51 7.20 -5.30 7.56
N LYS A 52 7.12 -4.15 6.90
CA LYS A 52 8.26 -3.24 6.74
C LYS A 52 8.80 -2.82 8.10
N ALA A 53 7.93 -2.44 9.03
CA ALA A 53 8.35 -2.04 10.38
C ALA A 53 9.09 -3.17 11.13
N VAL A 54 8.70 -4.44 10.91
CA VAL A 54 9.43 -5.59 11.45
C VAL A 54 10.83 -5.69 10.84
N VAL A 55 10.94 -5.59 9.51
CA VAL A 55 12.24 -5.63 8.80
C VAL A 55 13.15 -4.49 9.23
N ASP A 56 12.64 -3.26 9.28
CA ASP A 56 13.36 -2.09 9.77
C ASP A 56 13.87 -2.30 11.21
N GLY A 57 13.05 -2.92 12.07
CA GLY A 57 13.43 -3.29 13.43
C GLY A 57 14.59 -4.30 13.48
N TRP A 58 14.60 -5.30 12.60
CA TRP A 58 15.72 -6.24 12.48
C TRP A 58 16.99 -5.58 11.97
N ILE A 59 16.88 -4.68 10.98
CA ILE A 59 18.02 -3.90 10.47
C ILE A 59 18.61 -3.05 11.60
N ALA A 60 17.77 -2.34 12.36
CA ALA A 60 18.23 -1.44 13.42
C ALA A 60 18.87 -2.18 14.61
N SER A 61 18.39 -3.38 14.93
CA SER A 61 18.85 -4.16 16.09
C SER A 61 19.97 -5.16 15.77
N GLY A 62 20.19 -5.49 14.50
CA GLY A 62 21.07 -6.60 14.09
C GLY A 62 20.53 -7.97 14.49
N GLU A 63 19.22 -8.09 14.76
CA GLU A 63 18.60 -9.35 15.20
C GLU A 63 18.82 -10.49 14.20
N ALA A 64 18.82 -10.15 12.91
CA ALA A 64 19.00 -11.11 11.82
C ALA A 64 20.38 -11.79 11.81
N ASP A 65 21.39 -11.22 12.50
CA ASP A 65 22.73 -11.78 12.60
C ASP A 65 22.89 -12.76 13.77
N ARG A 66 21.87 -12.89 14.62
CA ARG A 66 21.92 -13.77 15.80
C ARG A 66 21.77 -15.22 15.40
N ALA A 67 22.49 -16.09 16.12
CA ALA A 67 22.37 -17.53 15.94
C ALA A 67 20.92 -17.99 16.15
N GLY A 68 20.40 -18.77 15.19
CA GLY A 68 19.04 -19.31 15.26
C GLY A 68 17.93 -18.34 14.81
N PHE A 69 18.25 -17.14 14.32
CA PHE A 69 17.26 -16.18 13.82
C PHE A 69 16.25 -16.82 12.85
N PHE A 70 16.74 -17.50 11.82
CA PHE A 70 15.89 -18.13 10.79
C PHE A 70 15.08 -19.34 11.29
N ALA A 71 15.49 -19.96 12.40
CA ALA A 71 14.74 -21.03 13.05
C ALA A 71 13.76 -20.49 14.12
N GLY A 72 13.83 -19.19 14.42
CA GLY A 72 13.03 -18.55 15.45
C GLY A 72 11.57 -18.37 15.05
N ALA A 73 10.68 -18.42 16.05
CA ALA A 73 9.24 -18.26 15.86
C ALA A 73 8.87 -16.89 15.22
N ALA A 74 9.62 -15.83 15.54
CA ALA A 74 9.39 -14.51 14.98
C ALA A 74 9.60 -14.48 13.45
N PHE A 75 10.68 -15.10 12.96
CA PHE A 75 10.94 -15.20 11.53
C PHE A 75 9.95 -16.13 10.84
N GLY A 76 9.58 -17.26 11.46
CA GLY A 76 8.52 -18.14 10.97
C GLY A 76 7.19 -17.41 10.78
N ALA A 77 6.73 -16.67 11.79
CA ALA A 77 5.50 -15.89 11.72
C ALA A 77 5.58 -14.76 10.69
N PHE A 78 6.75 -14.15 10.50
CA PHE A 78 6.96 -13.16 9.44
C PHE A 78 6.79 -13.78 8.05
N LYS A 79 7.36 -14.96 7.79
CA LYS A 79 7.21 -15.66 6.50
C LYS A 79 5.75 -15.98 6.20
N ASP A 80 5.00 -16.44 7.18
CA ASP A 80 3.57 -16.74 7.00
C ASP A 80 2.77 -15.49 6.62
N GLN A 81 3.03 -14.37 7.29
CA GLN A 81 2.39 -13.09 7.01
C GLN A 81 2.79 -12.53 5.64
N ALA A 82 4.06 -12.64 5.26
CA ALA A 82 4.52 -12.18 3.95
C ALA A 82 3.98 -13.05 2.80
N ALA A 83 3.86 -14.37 3.00
CA ALA A 83 3.19 -15.25 2.05
C ALA A 83 1.70 -14.93 1.91
N ASP A 84 1.04 -14.53 3.01
CA ASP A 84 -0.34 -14.04 2.96
C ASP A 84 -0.46 -12.71 2.22
N LEU A 85 0.45 -11.77 2.46
CA LEU A 85 0.51 -10.50 1.73
C LEU A 85 0.64 -10.75 0.22
N ALA A 86 1.61 -11.57 -0.21
CA ALA A 86 1.82 -11.89 -1.61
C ALA A 86 0.55 -12.44 -2.28
N ARG A 87 -0.15 -13.39 -1.65
CA ARG A 87 -1.42 -13.92 -2.20
C ARG A 87 -2.50 -12.83 -2.32
N ARG A 88 -2.55 -11.89 -1.39
CA ARG A 88 -3.51 -10.78 -1.40
C ARG A 88 -3.15 -9.74 -2.46
N ASP A 89 -1.87 -9.49 -2.71
CA ASP A 89 -1.44 -8.63 -3.82
C ASP A 89 -1.88 -9.22 -5.16
N LEU A 90 -1.73 -10.53 -5.35
CA LEU A 90 -2.29 -11.22 -6.51
C LEU A 90 -3.82 -11.11 -6.58
N GLN A 91 -4.52 -11.19 -5.44
CA GLN A 91 -5.97 -10.93 -5.39
C GLN A 91 -6.30 -9.49 -5.80
N GLY A 92 -5.53 -8.49 -5.36
CA GLY A 92 -5.64 -7.11 -5.79
C GLY A 92 -5.49 -6.97 -7.30
N HIS A 93 -4.45 -7.58 -7.87
CA HIS A 93 -4.27 -7.67 -9.32
C HIS A 93 -5.50 -8.23 -10.04
N LEU A 94 -6.04 -9.36 -9.56
CA LEU A 94 -7.20 -10.02 -10.17
C LEU A 94 -8.47 -9.16 -10.08
N ALA A 95 -8.70 -8.48 -8.94
CA ALA A 95 -9.83 -7.57 -8.76
C ALA A 95 -9.75 -6.36 -9.72
N LEU A 96 -8.55 -5.78 -9.89
CA LEU A 96 -8.31 -4.72 -10.87
C LEU A 96 -8.54 -5.19 -12.31
N LYS A 97 -8.12 -6.42 -12.62
CA LYS A 97 -8.31 -7.02 -13.93
C LYS A 97 -9.80 -7.27 -14.24
N GLU A 98 -10.55 -7.80 -13.28
CA GLU A 98 -11.98 -8.14 -13.45
C GLU A 98 -12.83 -6.91 -13.79
N ARG A 99 -12.55 -5.77 -13.15
CA ARG A 99 -13.24 -4.49 -13.43
C ARG A 99 -12.74 -3.75 -14.67
N GLY A 100 -11.84 -4.35 -15.45
CA GLY A 100 -11.28 -3.75 -16.66
C GLY A 100 -10.31 -2.59 -16.39
N THR A 101 -9.75 -2.48 -15.19
CA THR A 101 -8.70 -1.48 -14.92
C THR A 101 -7.43 -1.85 -15.68
N ASP A 102 -6.94 -0.91 -16.48
CA ASP A 102 -5.69 -1.06 -17.24
C ASP A 102 -4.71 0.05 -16.86
N ASN A 103 -4.26 0.00 -15.61
CA ASN A 103 -3.26 0.92 -15.07
C ASN A 103 -2.03 0.15 -14.54
N ASP A 104 -0.95 0.89 -14.30
CA ASP A 104 0.31 0.33 -13.80
C ASP A 104 0.12 -0.43 -12.48
N LEU A 105 -0.74 0.09 -11.59
CA LEU A 105 -1.00 -0.52 -10.28
C LEU A 105 -1.39 -2.00 -10.40
N LYS A 106 -2.25 -2.36 -11.37
CA LYS A 106 -2.60 -3.77 -11.62
C LYS A 106 -1.38 -4.63 -11.86
N CYS A 107 -0.47 -4.20 -12.73
CA CYS A 107 0.72 -4.97 -13.08
C CYS A 107 1.74 -4.98 -11.95
N ILE A 108 1.88 -3.87 -11.22
CA ILE A 108 2.75 -3.72 -10.06
C ILE A 108 2.36 -4.70 -8.95
N LEU A 109 1.07 -4.83 -8.62
CA LEU A 109 0.62 -5.76 -7.57
C LEU A 109 0.97 -7.23 -7.90
N ARG A 110 0.92 -7.61 -9.18
CA ARG A 110 1.40 -8.94 -9.59
C ARG A 110 2.90 -9.08 -9.39
N GLY A 111 3.69 -8.08 -9.81
CA GLY A 111 5.15 -8.09 -9.62
C GLY A 111 5.53 -8.20 -8.15
N ILE A 112 4.91 -7.41 -7.27
CA ILE A 112 5.16 -7.46 -5.82
C ILE A 112 4.80 -8.83 -5.25
N SER A 113 3.67 -9.41 -5.64
CA SER A 113 3.29 -10.77 -5.24
C SER A 113 4.34 -11.82 -5.63
N GLU A 114 4.98 -11.66 -6.78
CA GLU A 114 5.99 -12.58 -7.29
C GLU A 114 7.35 -12.35 -6.61
N ASP A 115 7.68 -11.10 -6.29
CA ASP A 115 8.98 -10.71 -5.72
C ASP A 115 9.10 -10.95 -4.20
N ILE A 116 8.00 -10.86 -3.43
CA ILE A 116 8.04 -11.12 -1.98
C ILE A 116 8.72 -12.46 -1.63
N PRO A 117 8.30 -13.62 -2.18
CA PRO A 117 8.96 -14.89 -1.87
C PRO A 117 10.42 -14.93 -2.33
N VAL A 118 10.77 -14.24 -3.42
CA VAL A 118 12.15 -14.14 -3.92
C VAL A 118 13.04 -13.38 -2.93
N LYS A 119 12.57 -12.24 -2.41
CA LYS A 119 13.33 -11.44 -1.44
C LYS A 119 13.51 -12.16 -0.09
N ILE A 120 12.52 -12.91 0.36
CA ILE A 120 12.64 -13.75 1.56
C ILE A 120 13.67 -14.86 1.35
N ALA A 121 13.63 -15.55 0.21
CA ALA A 121 14.60 -16.59 -0.11
C ALA A 121 16.03 -16.02 -0.19
N ALA A 122 16.21 -14.83 -0.77
CA ALA A 122 17.49 -14.14 -0.81
C ALA A 122 18.01 -13.82 0.60
N LEU A 123 17.13 -13.38 1.50
CA LEU A 123 17.46 -13.14 2.91
C LEU A 123 17.91 -14.43 3.63
N GLU A 124 17.22 -15.55 3.42
CA GLU A 124 17.59 -16.85 3.99
C GLU A 124 18.91 -17.40 3.41
N ALA A 125 19.18 -17.12 2.13
CA ALA A 125 20.36 -17.60 1.42
C ALA A 125 21.62 -16.73 1.64
N ALA A 126 21.48 -15.56 2.28
CA ALA A 126 22.58 -14.63 2.48
C ALA A 126 23.74 -15.28 3.29
N PRO A 127 24.95 -15.39 2.71
CA PRO A 127 26.10 -16.11 3.27
C PRO A 127 26.78 -15.35 4.41
N ASP A 128 26.67 -14.02 4.44
CA ASP A 128 27.30 -13.16 5.44
C ASP A 128 26.40 -12.00 5.86
N ALA A 129 26.86 -11.24 6.87
CA ALA A 129 26.10 -10.14 7.44
C ALA A 129 25.89 -8.97 6.45
N ALA A 130 26.82 -8.75 5.52
CA ALA A 130 26.71 -7.67 4.56
C ALA A 130 25.64 -7.98 3.51
N GLU A 131 25.65 -9.20 2.96
CA GLU A 131 24.62 -9.67 2.04
C GLU A 131 23.25 -9.80 2.74
N ARG A 132 23.22 -10.19 4.02
CA ARG A 132 21.98 -10.24 4.81
C ARG A 132 21.38 -8.86 4.99
N LYS A 133 22.21 -7.86 5.31
CA LYS A 133 21.77 -6.48 5.40
C LYS A 133 21.20 -5.98 4.07
N LEU A 134 21.88 -6.25 2.95
CA LEU A 134 21.39 -5.88 1.63
C LEU A 134 20.02 -6.52 1.34
N ALA A 135 19.86 -7.82 1.62
CA ALA A 135 18.59 -8.51 1.42
C ALA A 135 17.46 -7.96 2.30
N LEU A 136 17.76 -7.56 3.55
CA LEU A 136 16.80 -6.86 4.41
C LEU A 136 16.41 -5.49 3.85
N ASP A 137 17.38 -4.70 3.38
CA ASP A 137 17.13 -3.39 2.80
C ASP A 137 16.24 -3.52 1.54
N GLU A 138 16.54 -4.48 0.65
CA GLU A 138 15.70 -4.76 -0.53
C GLU A 138 14.28 -5.22 -0.18
N LEU A 139 14.14 -6.08 0.85
CA LEU A 139 12.84 -6.52 1.32
C LEU A 139 12.04 -5.35 1.93
N ALA A 140 12.70 -4.47 2.69
CA ALA A 140 12.08 -3.26 3.23
C ALA A 140 11.63 -2.31 2.12
N TYR A 141 12.43 -2.14 1.05
CA TYR A 141 12.04 -1.34 -0.11
C TYR A 141 10.83 -1.92 -0.83
N LEU A 142 10.82 -3.23 -1.11
CA LEU A 142 9.67 -3.89 -1.75
C LEU A 142 8.37 -3.70 -0.95
N LEU A 143 8.45 -3.85 0.38
CA LEU A 143 7.29 -3.66 1.26
C LEU A 143 6.85 -2.19 1.30
N ASN A 144 7.78 -1.24 1.22
CA ASN A 144 7.47 0.18 1.09
C ASN A 144 6.81 0.50 -0.25
N ASP A 145 7.32 -0.05 -1.35
CA ASP A 145 6.77 0.14 -2.69
C ASP A 145 5.30 -0.27 -2.74
N ASN A 146 4.93 -1.39 -2.10
CA ASN A 146 3.53 -1.80 -2.04
C ASN A 146 2.63 -0.76 -1.34
N VAL A 147 3.13 -0.14 -0.27
CA VAL A 147 2.41 0.97 0.38
C VAL A 147 2.30 2.15 -0.57
N GLU A 148 3.43 2.60 -1.11
CA GLU A 148 3.50 3.81 -1.93
C GLU A 148 2.63 3.71 -3.18
N VAL A 149 2.65 2.58 -3.89
CA VAL A 149 1.88 2.41 -5.13
C VAL A 149 0.38 2.35 -4.89
N ILE A 150 -0.06 1.89 -3.71
CA ILE A 150 -1.46 1.87 -3.32
C ILE A 150 -1.93 3.26 -2.86
N THR A 151 -1.13 3.95 -2.04
CA THR A 151 -1.55 5.21 -1.40
C THR A 151 -1.25 6.45 -2.23
N SER A 152 -0.37 6.33 -3.23
CA SER A 152 -0.04 7.46 -4.11
C SER A 152 -1.28 7.92 -4.90
N PRO A 153 -1.42 9.23 -5.12
CA PRO A 153 -2.41 9.75 -6.04
C PRO A 153 -2.26 9.09 -7.42
N PRO A 154 -3.35 8.69 -8.09
CA PRO A 154 -3.29 8.10 -9.41
C PRO A 154 -2.59 9.04 -10.39
N ARG A 155 -1.62 8.52 -11.15
CA ARG A 155 -0.94 9.32 -12.17
C ARG A 155 -1.90 9.59 -13.33
N PRO A 156 -1.88 10.81 -13.91
CA PRO A 156 -2.60 11.08 -15.16
C PRO A 156 -2.16 10.11 -16.26
N ALA A 157 -3.09 9.76 -17.16
CA ALA A 157 -2.72 9.03 -18.37
C ALA A 157 -1.75 9.88 -19.21
N ALA A 158 -0.69 9.25 -19.74
CA ALA A 158 0.29 9.86 -20.63
C ALA A 158 -0.25 10.02 -22.06
#